data_AF-A0A350LUZ7-F1
#
_entry.id   AF-A0A350LUZ7-F1
#
_cell.length_a   1.000
_cell.length_b   1.000
_cell.length_c   1.000
_cell.angle_alpha   90.00
_cell.angle_beta   90.00
_cell.angle_gamma   90.00
#
_symmetry.space_group_name_H-M   'P 1'
#
loop_
_entity.id
_entity.type
_entity.pdbx_description
1 polymer ?
#
loop_
_entity_poly.entity_id
_entity_poly.type
_entity_poly.pdbx_seq_one_letter_code
_entity_poly.pdbx_strand_id
1 'polypeptide(L)'
;GVNAIANAHQDRVPLIVISGCVDADEALTYSHQILDHEAVLAPITKATFRLTAQGADIIADKAVGIATEGRPGPVHIDVPIS
;
A
#
# COMPACT_ATOMS: atom_id res chain seq x y z
N GLY A 1 2.12 -6.24 -10.42
CA GLY A 1 2.56 -7.18 -9.37
C GLY A 1 1.44 -7.83 -8.57
N VAL A 2 0.16 -7.69 -8.96
CA VAL A 2 -1.00 -8.20 -8.17
C VAL A 2 -0.86 -9.70 -7.82
N ASN A 3 -0.46 -10.53 -8.78
CA ASN A 3 -0.25 -11.97 -8.54
C ASN A 3 0.84 -12.27 -7.50
N ALA A 4 1.93 -11.50 -7.49
CA ALA A 4 3.00 -11.68 -6.52
C ALA A 4 2.55 -11.30 -5.10
N ILE A 5 1.73 -10.24 -4.98
CA ILE A 5 1.15 -9.81 -3.71
C ILE A 5 0.14 -10.85 -3.20
N ALA A 6 -0.76 -11.32 -4.06
CA ALA A 6 -1.71 -12.37 -3.72
C ALA A 6 -0.99 -13.67 -3.30
N ASN A 7 0.10 -14.03 -3.99
CA ASN A 7 0.92 -15.17 -3.61
C ASN A 7 1.57 -14.96 -2.23
N ALA A 8 2.17 -13.79 -1.98
CA ALA A 8 2.74 -13.46 -0.67
C ALA A 8 1.69 -13.51 0.46
N HIS A 9 0.44 -13.12 0.18
CA HIS A 9 -0.67 -13.22 1.12
C HIS A 9 -1.03 -14.67 1.45
N GLN A 10 -1.06 -15.54 0.44
CA GLN A 10 -1.36 -16.97 0.61
C GLN A 10 -0.22 -17.72 1.30
N ASP A 11 1.03 -17.45 0.89
CA ASP A 11 2.24 -18.07 1.43
C ASP A 11 2.69 -17.49 2.76
N ARG A 12 1.98 -16.46 3.25
CA ARG A 12 2.25 -15.76 4.53
C ARG A 12 3.66 -15.18 4.57
N VAL A 13 4.06 -14.54 3.47
CA VAL A 13 5.36 -13.89 3.34
C VAL A 13 5.21 -12.42 3.76
N PRO A 14 6.01 -11.92 4.71
CA PRO A 14 6.02 -10.50 5.03
C PRO A 14 6.58 -9.72 3.84
N LEU A 15 5.76 -8.83 3.28
CA LEU A 15 6.09 -8.04 2.10
C LEU A 15 5.57 -6.62 2.25
N ILE A 16 6.39 -5.63 1.95
CA ILE A 16 5.95 -4.23 1.85
C ILE A 16 5.83 -3.88 0.37
N VAL A 17 4.66 -3.42 -0.04
CA VAL A 17 4.36 -2.99 -1.40
C VAL A 17 4.22 -1.48 -1.40
N ILE A 18 5.03 -0.80 -2.22
CA ILE A 18 4.99 0.66 -2.36
C ILE A 18 4.49 1.00 -3.76
N SER A 19 3.43 1.81 -3.85
CA SER A 19 2.97 2.41 -5.11
C SER A 19 3.11 3.92 -5.05
N GLY A 20 3.21 4.54 -6.23
CA GLY A 20 3.02 5.98 -6.37
C GLY A 20 1.56 6.27 -6.68
N CYS A 21 0.96 7.22 -5.98
CA CYS A 21 -0.34 7.79 -6.33
C CYS A 21 -0.22 9.26 -6.67
N VAL A 22 -1.13 9.72 -7.52
CA VAL A 22 -1.32 11.13 -7.81
C VAL A 22 -2.00 11.78 -6.61
N ASP A 23 -1.62 13.00 -6.30
CA ASP A 23 -2.16 13.69 -5.14
C ASP A 23 -3.64 14.01 -5.33
N ALA A 24 -4.41 14.08 -4.25
CA ALA A 24 -5.87 14.20 -4.36
C ALA A 24 -6.32 15.45 -5.13
N ASP A 25 -5.57 16.55 -4.98
CA ASP A 25 -5.81 17.81 -5.69
C ASP A 25 -5.39 17.74 -7.16
N GLU A 26 -4.30 17.02 -7.45
CA GLU A 26 -3.77 16.85 -8.80
C GLU A 26 -4.62 15.86 -9.62
N ALA A 27 -5.24 14.89 -8.94
CA ALA A 27 -6.21 13.95 -9.51
C ALA A 27 -7.50 14.63 -10.02
N LEU A 28 -7.79 15.87 -9.62
CA LEU A 28 -8.89 16.67 -10.17
C LEU A 28 -8.57 17.24 -11.56
N THR A 29 -7.28 17.33 -11.91
CA THR A 29 -6.80 17.99 -13.15
C THR A 29 -6.16 17.00 -14.12
N TYR A 30 -5.58 15.91 -13.62
CA TYR A 30 -5.01 14.83 -14.41
C TYR A 30 -5.99 13.67 -14.56
N SER A 31 -6.29 13.22 -15.79
CA SER A 31 -7.26 12.14 -16.03
C SER A 31 -6.62 10.77 -16.30
N HIS A 32 -5.28 10.68 -16.32
CA HIS A 32 -4.54 9.49 -16.72
C HIS A 32 -3.85 8.87 -15.50
N GLN A 33 -3.90 7.53 -15.38
CA GLN A 33 -3.30 6.74 -14.29
C GLN A 33 -3.87 6.97 -12.88
N ILE A 34 -5.05 7.58 -12.75
CA ILE A 34 -5.79 7.55 -11.49
C ILE A 34 -6.35 6.14 -11.32
N LEU A 35 -5.75 5.40 -10.41
CA LEU A 35 -6.22 4.11 -9.95
C LEU A 35 -6.28 4.15 -8.43
N ASP A 36 -7.40 3.70 -7.88
CA ASP A 36 -7.52 3.45 -6.45
C ASP A 36 -6.77 2.16 -6.11
N HIS A 37 -5.47 2.28 -5.87
CA HIS A 37 -4.62 1.14 -5.48
C HIS A 37 -5.09 0.51 -4.17
N GLU A 38 -5.64 1.32 -3.27
CA GLU A 38 -6.19 0.87 -1.99
C GLU A 38 -7.32 -0.13 -2.24
N ALA A 39 -8.32 0.26 -3.04
CA ALA A 39 -9.45 -0.61 -3.37
C ALA A 39 -9.02 -1.88 -4.12
N VAL A 40 -8.01 -1.79 -4.99
CA VAL A 40 -7.50 -2.93 -5.76
C VAL A 40 -6.74 -3.93 -4.88
N LEU A 41 -5.96 -3.45 -3.91
CA LEU A 41 -5.05 -4.27 -3.11
C LEU A 41 -5.61 -4.69 -1.76
N ALA A 42 -6.66 -4.03 -1.26
CA ALA A 42 -7.36 -4.39 -0.02
C ALA A 42 -7.71 -5.88 0.10
N PRO A 43 -8.24 -6.59 -0.92
CA PRO A 43 -8.59 -8.00 -0.77
C PRO A 43 -7.40 -8.96 -0.73
N ILE A 44 -6.19 -8.51 -1.08
CA ILE A 44 -4.99 -9.34 -1.18
C ILE A 44 -3.83 -8.85 -0.32
N THR A 45 -4.08 -7.93 0.60
CA THR A 45 -3.11 -7.40 1.57
C THR A 45 -3.67 -7.50 2.98
N LYS A 46 -2.80 -7.51 3.99
CA LYS A 46 -3.20 -7.45 5.40
C LYS A 46 -3.74 -6.08 5.77
N ALA A 47 -3.15 -5.05 5.19
CA ALA A 47 -3.52 -3.65 5.37
C ALA A 47 -3.01 -2.84 4.18
N THR A 48 -3.64 -1.69 4.00
CA THR A 48 -3.27 -0.69 3.01
C THR A 48 -3.30 0.67 3.67
N PHE A 49 -2.33 1.52 3.34
CA PHE A 49 -2.16 2.85 3.91
C PHE A 49 -1.86 3.85 2.81
N ARG A 50 -2.29 5.10 3.00
CA ARG A 50 -1.79 6.23 2.22
C ARG A 50 -0.79 7.01 3.07
N LEU A 51 0.42 7.17 2.54
CA LEU A 51 1.49 7.90 3.20
C LEU A 51 1.17 9.40 3.21
N THR A 52 1.56 10.07 4.29
CA THR A 52 1.64 11.54 4.36
C THR A 52 3.03 11.91 4.84
N ALA A 53 3.56 13.05 4.38
CA ALA A 53 4.92 13.48 4.77
C ALA A 53 5.10 13.59 6.30
N GLN A 54 4.04 13.99 7.02
CA GLN A 54 4.05 14.18 8.46
C GLN A 54 3.98 12.87 9.26
N GLY A 55 3.44 11.80 8.69
CA GLY A 55 3.23 10.51 9.36
C GLY A 55 4.00 9.36 8.73
N ALA A 56 5.01 9.66 7.90
CA ALA A 56 5.73 8.65 7.12
C ALA A 56 6.44 7.61 8.01
N ASP A 57 7.04 8.06 9.10
CA ASP A 57 7.68 7.22 10.12
C ASP A 57 6.67 6.30 10.82
N ILE A 58 5.56 6.87 11.30
CA ILE A 58 4.50 6.13 11.99
C ILE A 58 3.88 5.08 11.06
N ILE A 59 3.61 5.43 9.81
CA ILE A 59 3.02 4.52 8.82
C ILE A 59 4.01 3.42 8.45
N ALA A 60 5.28 3.73 8.27
CA ALA A 60 6.32 2.74 7.97
C ALA A 60 6.46 1.73 9.10
N ASP A 61 6.58 2.18 10.35
CA ASP A 61 6.69 1.30 11.52
C ASP A 61 5.45 0.41 11.66
N LYS A 62 4.26 1.01 11.51
CA LYS A 62 2.99 0.27 11.56
C LYS A 62 2.89 -0.77 10.44
N ALA A 63 3.32 -0.43 9.23
CA ALA A 63 3.28 -1.34 8.09
C ALA A 63 4.20 -2.54 8.30
N VAL A 64 5.41 -2.32 8.81
CA VAL A 64 6.36 -3.39 9.15
C VAL A 64 5.82 -4.26 10.30
N GLY A 65 5.25 -3.63 11.33
CA GLY A 65 4.59 -4.33 12.43
C GLY A 65 3.48 -5.25 11.92
N ILE A 66 2.55 -4.71 11.12
CA ILE A 66 1.44 -5.50 10.55
C ILE A 66 1.96 -6.57 9.60
N ALA A 67 2.97 -6.31 8.78
CA ALA A 67 3.49 -7.30 7.83
C ALA A 67 4.09 -8.53 8.54
N THR A 68 4.64 -8.34 9.74
CA THR A 68 5.38 -9.37 10.49
C THR A 68 4.60 -9.98 11.65
N GLU A 69 3.60 -9.30 12.20
CA GLU A 69 2.84 -9.78 13.36
C GLU A 69 1.84 -10.89 13.01
N GLY A 70 1.56 -11.76 13.99
CA GLY A 70 0.56 -12.82 13.87
C GLY A 70 0.83 -13.75 12.70
N ARG A 71 -0.05 -13.74 11.69
CA ARG A 71 0.20 -14.38 10.40
C ARG A 71 0.88 -13.36 9.48
N PRO A 72 2.16 -13.54 9.10
CA PRO A 72 2.82 -12.57 8.24
C PRO A 72 2.14 -12.48 6.88
N GLY A 73 2.33 -11.36 6.19
CA GLY A 73 1.70 -11.14 4.89
C GLY A 73 2.00 -9.76 4.32
N PRO A 74 1.51 -9.47 3.11
CA PRO A 74 1.81 -8.24 2.42
C PRO A 74 1.04 -7.06 3.02
N VAL A 75 1.69 -5.91 3.12
CA VAL A 75 1.10 -4.61 3.47
C VAL A 75 1.41 -3.62 2.36
N HIS A 76 0.39 -2.85 1.96
CA HIS A 76 0.50 -1.85 0.92
C HIS A 76 0.63 -0.44 1.49
N ILE A 77 1.49 0.38 0.89
CA ILE A 77 1.66 1.79 1.19
C ILE A 77 1.62 2.56 -0.12
N ASP A 78 0.62 3.42 -0.27
CA ASP A 78 0.48 4.33 -1.39
C ASP A 78 1.17 5.66 -1.07
N VAL A 79 2.09 6.10 -1.91
CA VAL A 79 2.94 7.28 -1.68
C VAL A 79 2.55 8.37 -2.68
N PRO A 80 1.99 9.50 -2.21
CA PRO A 80 1.72 10.65 -3.08
C PRO A 80 3.03 11.22 -3.65
N ILE A 81 3.04 11.58 -4.93
CA ILE A 81 4.24 12.07 -5.65
C ILE A 81 4.44 13.60 -5.63
N SER A 82 3.70 14.32 -4.80
CA SER A 82 3.65 15.79 -4.68
C SER A 82 4.37 16.34 -3.46
#